data_AF-A0A831Y2Z9-F1
#
_entry.id   AF-A0A831Y2Z9-F1
#
_cell.length_a   1.000
_cell.length_b   1.000
_cell.length_c   1.000
_cell.angle_alpha   90.00
_cell.angle_beta   90.00
_cell.angle_gamma   90.00
#
_symmetry.space_group_name_H-M   'P 1'
#
loop_
_entity.id
_entity.type
_entity.pdbx_description
1 polymer ?
#
loop_
_entity_poly.entity_id
_entity_poly.type
_entity_poly.pdbx_seq_one_letter_code
_entity_poly.pdbx_strand_id
1 'polypeptide(L)'
;SRNGDAEYWATNDLGMTATQRAQLAGQGWGIEVYHRALKQCCGVEKAQVRKAVAVMRHLLLALRAFLRLEVYRLRTGVSWYEAKLSLLREAIRAFLAHPTYDLNPTA
;
A
#
# COMPACT_ATOMS: atom_id res chain seq x y z
N SER A 1 -3.56 -18.76 -20.00
CA SER A 1 -4.63 -17.87 -20.45
C SER A 1 -5.29 -18.45 -21.71
N ARG A 2 -6.59 -18.25 -21.93
CA ARG A 2 -7.36 -18.80 -23.09
C ARG A 2 -6.98 -18.20 -24.46
N ASN A 3 -5.96 -17.35 -24.53
CA ASN A 3 -5.46 -16.72 -25.76
C ASN A 3 -3.98 -17.00 -26.08
N GLY A 4 -3.35 -18.01 -25.47
CA GLY A 4 -2.07 -18.52 -25.98
C GLY A 4 -0.88 -17.54 -25.96
N ASP A 5 -0.88 -16.55 -25.07
CA ASP A 5 0.30 -15.70 -24.88
C ASP A 5 1.48 -16.55 -24.40
N ALA A 6 2.51 -16.64 -25.24
CA ALA A 6 3.76 -17.31 -24.89
C ALA A 6 4.47 -16.49 -23.81
N GLU A 7 4.73 -17.11 -22.66
CA GLU A 7 5.44 -16.48 -21.55
C GLU A 7 6.92 -16.88 -21.61
N TYR A 8 7.80 -15.91 -21.88
CA TYR A 8 9.23 -16.12 -21.98
C TYR A 8 9.91 -15.76 -20.66
N TRP A 9 10.83 -16.62 -20.22
CA TRP A 9 11.58 -16.44 -18.99
C TRP A 9 13.08 -16.47 -19.30
N ALA A 10 13.81 -15.48 -18.81
CA ALA A 10 15.27 -15.42 -18.90
C ALA A 10 15.85 -15.45 -17.49
N THR A 11 16.77 -16.39 -17.24
CA THR A 11 17.47 -16.54 -15.97
C THR A 11 18.94 -16.89 -16.24
N ASN A 12 19.84 -16.41 -15.39
CA ASN A 12 21.24 -16.81 -15.39
C ASN A 12 21.48 -18.12 -14.59
N ASP A 13 20.46 -18.63 -13.90
CA ASP A 13 20.50 -19.91 -13.21
C ASP A 13 20.16 -21.05 -14.17
N LEU A 14 21.20 -21.72 -14.67
CA LEU A 14 21.10 -22.85 -15.60
C LEU A 14 20.51 -24.11 -14.93
N GLY A 15 20.50 -24.19 -13.61
CA GLY A 15 19.96 -25.31 -12.84
C GLY A 15 18.51 -25.11 -12.40
N MET A 16 17.89 -23.97 -12.77
CA MET A 16 16.56 -23.61 -12.29
C MET A 16 15.51 -24.63 -12.76
N THR A 17 14.87 -25.27 -11.80
CA THR A 17 13.74 -26.15 -12.06
C THR A 17 12.47 -25.35 -12.36
N ALA A 18 11.51 -25.97 -13.06
CA ALA A 18 10.22 -25.35 -13.33
C ALA A 18 9.48 -24.92 -12.05
N THR A 19 9.64 -25.69 -10.96
CA THR A 19 9.08 -25.39 -9.63
C THR A 19 9.70 -24.14 -9.03
N GLN A 20 11.03 -24.02 -9.04
CA GLN A 20 11.72 -22.82 -8.54
C GLN A 20 11.33 -21.58 -9.35
N ARG A 21 11.24 -21.70 -10.68
CA ARG A 21 10.74 -20.62 -11.55
C ARG A 21 9.33 -20.18 -11.15
N ALA A 22 8.41 -21.12 -10.97
CA ALA A 22 7.04 -20.82 -10.57
C ALA A 22 6.97 -20.14 -9.19
N GLN A 23 7.80 -20.58 -8.25
CA GLN A 23 7.91 -19.95 -6.93
C GLN A 23 8.41 -18.51 -7.01
N LEU A 24 9.47 -18.25 -7.78
CA LEU A 24 10.00 -16.89 -8.00
C LEU A 24 8.99 -16.00 -8.72
N ALA A 25 8.30 -16.52 -9.73
CA ALA A 25 7.21 -15.82 -10.40
C ALA A 25 6.11 -15.41 -9.40
N GLY A 26 5.73 -16.33 -8.50
CA GLY A 26 4.77 -16.06 -7.43
C GLY A 26 5.26 -15.00 -6.44
N GLN A 27 6.56 -14.95 -6.13
CA GLN A 27 7.15 -13.90 -5.30
C GLN A 27 7.12 -12.53 -5.97
N GLY A 28 7.22 -12.49 -7.31
CA GLY A 28 7.11 -11.26 -8.10
C GLY A 28 5.83 -10.49 -7.83
N TRP A 29 4.71 -11.18 -7.57
CA TRP A 29 3.43 -10.56 -7.22
C TRP A 29 3.50 -9.64 -5.99
N GLY A 30 4.49 -9.86 -5.10
CA GLY A 30 4.73 -9.01 -3.94
C GLY A 30 4.93 -7.54 -4.30
N ILE A 31 5.52 -7.23 -5.46
CA ILE A 31 5.71 -5.84 -5.90
C ILE A 31 4.39 -5.14 -6.22
N GLU A 32 3.44 -5.86 -6.82
CA GLU A 32 2.12 -5.33 -7.15
C GLU A 32 1.30 -5.08 -5.88
N VAL A 33 1.38 -6.02 -4.94
CA VAL A 33 0.74 -5.89 -3.62
C VAL A 33 1.30 -4.67 -2.87
N TYR A 34 2.63 -4.51 -2.87
CA TYR A 34 3.31 -3.34 -2.32
C TYR A 34 2.81 -2.04 -2.96
N HIS A 35 2.82 -1.94 -4.29
CA HIS A 35 2.37 -0.73 -4.99
C HIS A 35 0.90 -0.42 -4.71
N ARG A 36 0.04 -1.44 -4.66
CA ARG A 36 -1.38 -1.26 -4.32
C ARG A 36 -1.56 -0.69 -2.93
N ALA A 37 -0.86 -1.23 -1.93
CA ALA A 37 -0.91 -0.75 -0.56
C ALA A 37 -0.37 0.69 -0.45
N LEU A 38 0.75 0.99 -1.10
CA LEU A 38 1.35 2.32 -1.12
C LEU A 38 0.39 3.38 -1.69
N LYS A 39 -0.28 3.07 -2.81
CA LYS A 39 -1.26 3.96 -3.44
C LYS A 39 -2.51 4.16 -2.57
N GLN A 40 -3.12 3.06 -2.14
CA GLN A 40 -4.43 3.10 -1.48
C GLN A 40 -4.35 3.52 0.00
N CYS A 41 -3.30 3.10 0.70
CA CYS A 41 -3.16 3.34 2.14
C CYS A 41 -2.30 4.56 2.46
N CYS A 42 -1.30 4.90 1.63
CA CYS A 42 -0.34 5.97 1.92
C CYS A 42 -0.47 7.20 0.99
N GLY A 43 -1.36 7.16 -0.01
CA GLY A 43 -1.66 8.32 -0.85
C GLY A 43 -0.48 8.84 -1.66
N VAL A 44 0.46 7.97 -2.06
CA VAL A 44 1.68 8.38 -2.77
C VAL A 44 1.41 9.19 -4.04
N GLU A 45 0.27 8.96 -4.70
CA GLU A 45 -0.16 9.67 -5.92
C GLU A 45 -1.07 10.88 -5.65
N LYS A 46 -1.35 11.21 -4.39
CA LYS A 46 -2.32 12.25 -4.01
C LYS A 46 -1.70 13.64 -3.81
N ALA A 47 -0.39 13.78 -3.93
CA ALA A 47 0.27 15.09 -3.82
C ALA A 47 -0.02 15.96 -5.03
N GLN A 48 -0.72 17.08 -4.81
CA GLN A 48 -1.00 18.10 -5.82
C GLN A 48 0.05 19.22 -5.77
N VAL A 49 1.33 18.86 -5.91
CA VAL A 49 2.46 19.80 -5.88
C VAL A 49 3.29 19.72 -7.16
N ARG A 50 3.87 20.85 -7.58
CA ARG A 50 4.64 20.95 -8.84
C ARG A 50 6.16 21.05 -8.65
N LYS A 51 6.61 21.47 -7.46
CA LYS A 51 8.05 21.59 -7.18
C LYS A 51 8.65 20.20 -6.95
N ALA A 52 9.71 19.86 -7.69
CA ALA A 52 10.38 18.56 -7.58
C ALA A 52 10.74 18.19 -6.14
N VAL A 53 11.28 19.13 -5.35
CA VAL A 53 11.59 18.92 -3.93
C VAL A 53 10.36 18.54 -3.11
N ALA A 54 9.20 19.15 -3.39
CA ALA A 54 7.96 18.83 -2.68
C ALA A 54 7.42 17.44 -3.08
N VAL A 55 7.50 17.10 -4.38
CA VAL A 55 7.15 15.75 -4.87
C VAL A 55 8.03 14.71 -4.18
N MET A 56 9.34 14.93 -4.10
CA MET A 56 10.24 13.98 -3.45
C MET A 56 9.98 13.83 -1.96
N ARG A 57 9.70 14.93 -1.25
CA ARG A 57 9.32 14.88 0.16
C ARG A 57 8.05 14.08 0.38
N HIS A 58 7.03 14.27 -0.46
CA HIS A 58 5.79 13.47 -0.39
C HIS A 58 6.06 11.99 -0.62
N LEU A 59 6.84 11.64 -1.65
CA LEU A 59 7.20 10.26 -1.93
C LEU A 59 7.87 9.60 -0.72
N LEU A 60 8.87 10.27 -0.13
CA LEU A 60 9.58 9.76 1.05
C LEU A 60 8.65 9.57 2.26
N LEU A 61 7.73 10.51 2.49
CA LEU A 61 6.75 10.40 3.57
C LEU A 61 5.77 9.25 3.35
N ALA A 62 5.28 9.06 2.12
CA ALA A 62 4.40 7.96 1.77
C ALA A 62 5.09 6.60 1.94
N LEU A 63 6.35 6.47 1.52
CA LEU A 63 7.16 5.27 1.74
C LEU A 63 7.36 4.99 3.23
N ARG A 64 7.66 6.03 4.02
CA ARG A 64 7.84 5.89 5.46
C ARG A 64 6.53 5.50 6.16
N ALA A 65 5.38 5.99 5.70
CA ALA A 65 4.07 5.57 6.18
C ALA A 65 3.81 4.09 5.85
N PHE A 66 4.13 3.65 4.63
CA PHE A 66 4.01 2.25 4.24
C PHE A 66 4.84 1.33 5.14
N LEU A 67 6.12 1.66 5.39
CA LEU A 67 6.97 0.85 6.25
C LEU A 67 6.41 0.70 7.68
N ARG A 68 5.77 1.75 8.22
CA ARG A 68 5.11 1.67 9.53
C ARG A 68 3.90 0.73 9.50
N LEU A 69 3.06 0.86 8.49
CA LEU A 69 1.91 -0.02 8.30
C LEU A 69 2.34 -1.47 8.07
N GLU A 70 3.44 -1.69 7.35
CA GLU A 70 3.95 -3.03 7.08
C GLU A 70 4.54 -3.69 8.32
N VAL A 71 5.35 -2.97 9.10
CA VAL A 71 5.82 -3.47 10.40
C VAL A 71 4.64 -3.79 11.31
N TYR A 72 3.60 -2.95 11.34
CA TYR A 72 2.40 -3.23 12.13
C TYR A 72 1.67 -4.49 11.65
N ARG A 73 1.48 -4.65 10.33
CA ARG A 73 0.87 -5.84 9.74
C ARG A 73 1.66 -7.10 10.08
N LEU A 74 2.98 -7.08 9.93
CA LEU A 74 3.85 -8.23 10.22
C LEU A 74 3.82 -8.61 11.70
N ARG A 75 3.68 -7.64 12.61
CA ARG A 75 3.63 -7.89 14.06
C ARG A 75 2.26 -8.35 14.57
N THR A 76 1.18 -7.88 13.94
CA THR A 76 -0.19 -8.05 14.50
C THR A 76 -1.11 -8.89 13.62
N GLY A 77 -0.73 -9.16 12.38
CA GLY A 77 -1.60 -9.77 11.37
C GLY A 77 -2.69 -8.85 10.82
N VAL A 78 -2.85 -7.63 11.35
CA VAL A 78 -3.87 -6.68 10.90
C VAL A 78 -3.47 -6.09 9.54
N SER A 79 -4.37 -6.20 8.56
CA SER A 79 -4.12 -5.67 7.22
C SER A 79 -3.90 -4.15 7.21
N TRP A 80 -3.18 -3.63 6.20
CA TRP A 80 -2.98 -2.19 6.05
C TRP A 80 -4.31 -1.41 5.95
N TYR A 81 -5.31 -2.00 5.30
CA TYR A 81 -6.63 -1.41 5.14
C TYR A 81 -7.35 -1.27 6.48
N GLU A 82 -7.35 -2.33 7.28
CA GLU A 82 -7.99 -2.31 8.59
C GLU A 82 -7.22 -1.42 9.57
N ALA A 83 -5.89 -1.42 9.54
CA ALA A 83 -5.08 -0.52 10.36
C ALA A 83 -5.34 0.97 10.05
N LYS A 84 -5.53 1.32 8.76
CA LYS A 84 -5.92 2.67 8.35
C LYS A 84 -7.34 3.00 8.80
N LEU A 85 -8.27 2.07 8.63
CA LEU A 85 -9.68 2.29 8.93
C LEU A 85 -9.94 2.35 10.44
N SER A 86 -9.24 1.55 11.24
CA SER A 86 -9.36 1.58 12.71
C SER A 86 -8.95 2.93 13.28
N LEU A 87 -7.85 3.52 12.81
CA LEU A 87 -7.43 4.87 13.19
C LEU A 87 -8.51 5.91 12.89
N LEU A 88 -9.14 5.83 11.71
CA LEU A 88 -10.22 6.74 11.33
C LEU A 88 -11.48 6.53 12.19
N ARG A 89 -11.88 5.28 12.42
CA ARG A 89 -13.03 4.96 13.28
C ARG A 89 -12.83 5.50 14.68
N GLU A 90 -11.63 5.37 15.24
CA GLU A 90 -11.31 5.87 16.57
C GLU A 90 -11.34 7.40 16.63
N ALA A 91 -10.76 8.07 15.63
CA ALA A 91 -10.82 9.53 15.54
C ALA A 91 -12.27 10.05 15.43
N ILE A 92 -13.12 9.39 14.65
CA ILE A 92 -14.54 9.73 14.53
C ILE A 92 -15.26 9.52 15.87
N ARG A 93 -15.04 8.38 16.53
CA ARG A 93 -15.65 8.11 17.86
C ARG A 93 -15.25 9.17 18.88
N ALA A 94 -13.97 9.53 18.94
CA ALA A 94 -13.46 10.56 19.83
C ALA A 94 -14.10 11.92 19.54
N PHE A 95 -14.23 12.30 18.26
CA PHE A 95 -14.90 13.53 17.86
C PHE A 95 -16.39 13.55 18.24
N LEU A 96 -17.12 12.45 18.02
CA LEU A 96 -18.54 12.37 18.37
C LEU A 96 -18.77 12.40 19.88
N ALA A 97 -17.85 11.86 20.68
CA ALA A 97 -17.92 11.94 22.14
C ALA A 97 -17.66 13.36 22.68
N HIS A 98 -16.76 14.10 22.02
CA HIS A 98 -16.38 15.46 22.40
C HIS A 98 -16.24 16.36 21.16
N PRO A 99 -17.36 16.86 20.60
CA PRO A 99 -17.32 17.69 19.41
C PRO A 99 -16.54 19.00 19.68
N THR A 100 -15.50 19.25 18.90
CA THR A 100 -14.74 20.52 18.97
C THR A 100 -15.33 21.61 18.07
N TYR A 101 -16.24 21.25 17.18
CA TYR A 101 -16.90 22.15 16.25
C TYR A 101 -18.40 21.82 16.21
N ASP A 102 -19.24 22.82 16.39
CA ASP A 102 -20.66 22.71 16.12
C ASP A 102 -20.88 22.78 14.61
N LEU A 103 -21.10 21.62 14.01
CA LEU A 103 -21.51 21.53 12.61
C LEU A 103 -23.00 21.82 12.55
N ASN A 104 -23.36 23.06 12.23
CA ASN A 104 -24.75 23.41 11.96
C ASN A 104 -25.27 22.58 10.77
N PRO A 105 -26.49 22.03 10.86
CA PRO A 105 -27.11 21.37 9.73
C PRO A 105 -27.15 22.31 8.52
N THR A 106 -26.69 21.82 7.36
CA THR A 106 -26.80 22.53 6.08
C THR A 106 -28.12 22.27 5.36
N ALA A 107 -29.06 21.57 6.01
CA ALA A 107 -30.38 21.23 5.51
C ALA A 107 -31.46 21.82 6.42
#